data_AF-A0A350DC54-F1
#
_entry.id   AF-A0A350DC54-F1
#
_cell.length_a   1.000
_cell.length_b   1.000
_cell.length_c   1.000
_cell.angle_alpha   90.00
_cell.angle_beta   90.00
_cell.angle_gamma   90.00
#
_symmetry.space_group_name_H-M   'P 1'
#
loop_
_entity.id
_entity.type
_entity.pdbx_description
1 polymer ?
#
loop_
_entity_poly.entity_id
_entity_poly.type
_entity_poly.pdbx_seq_one_letter_code
_entity_poly.pdbx_strand_id
1 'polypeptide(L)'
;MPAFLLSYGVLQFIAQRSVIGAVPWVYQLLVTIAAGALVIFAPGNFIRRAVSEYPHESMVETLLANISSMSHLTLHPEGRLALLVWGAAGLIYAALVIMTVPKPKYALIAMLLGGALVAGLAGQGSALFLPALLMLFMAVFMAGVYWRCIPVMVAAAFLSAVASLVLLLVAPVVAARSLLTFYCLMLVPLTYAGVIAWRWSPFLFMMVVLAFAVPTVDKARLVYQGYAQNVETHQLNGAKLLVAGVESQAGNAPEQIVLYKLPNERFAETMAYQRPLVETWMRRYYQVPTSTEIEWRDPLEQQR
;
A
#
# COMPACT_ATOMS: atom_id res chain seq x y z
N MET A 1 5.05 10.16 9.40
CA MET A 1 5.39 11.52 9.88
C MET A 1 6.79 11.96 9.45
N PRO A 2 7.87 11.16 9.60
CA PRO A 2 9.20 11.57 9.16
C PRO A 2 9.35 11.88 7.68
N ALA A 3 8.90 10.96 6.84
CA ALA A 3 8.92 11.13 5.39
C ALA A 3 8.12 12.37 4.93
N PHE A 4 7.04 12.71 5.64
CA PHE A 4 6.22 13.88 5.30
C PHE A 4 6.94 15.19 5.61
N LEU A 5 7.51 15.35 6.81
CA LEU A 5 8.27 16.56 7.15
C LEU A 5 9.49 16.75 6.25
N LEU A 6 10.17 15.64 5.92
CA LEU A 6 11.22 15.57 4.91
C LEU A 6 10.78 16.14 3.56
N SER A 7 9.77 15.50 2.96
CA SER A 7 9.29 15.88 1.63
C SER A 7 8.74 17.30 1.63
N TYR A 8 7.99 17.69 2.66
CA TYR A 8 7.41 19.02 2.79
C TYR A 8 8.50 20.10 2.89
N GLY A 9 9.53 19.91 3.70
CA GLY A 9 10.63 20.85 3.85
C GLY A 9 11.42 21.06 2.55
N VAL A 10 11.77 19.97 1.87
CA VAL A 10 12.47 20.03 0.56
C VAL A 10 11.61 20.74 -0.49
N LEU A 11 10.32 20.42 -0.55
CA LEU A 11 9.40 21.05 -1.49
C LEU A 11 9.14 22.53 -1.17
N GLN A 12 9.09 22.90 0.11
CA GLN A 12 9.01 24.31 0.53
C GLN A 12 10.25 25.08 0.08
N PHE A 13 11.44 24.49 0.23
CA PHE A 13 12.68 25.10 -0.29
C PHE A 13 12.60 25.33 -1.80
N ILE A 14 12.16 24.32 -2.57
CA ILE A 14 11.99 24.41 -4.02
C ILE A 14 10.97 25.49 -4.39
N ALA A 15 9.84 25.57 -3.68
CA ALA A 15 8.78 26.54 -3.95
C ALA A 15 9.19 27.98 -3.59
N GLN A 16 9.87 28.17 -2.47
CA GLN A 16 10.29 29.49 -1.95
C GLN A 16 11.56 30.02 -2.63
N ARG A 17 12.40 29.13 -3.18
CA ARG A 17 13.69 29.48 -3.79
C ARG A 17 14.61 30.25 -2.83
N SER A 18 14.49 29.98 -1.52
CA SER A 18 15.21 30.70 -0.46
C SER A 18 15.83 29.72 0.53
N VAL A 19 17.15 29.87 0.73
CA VAL A 19 17.94 29.08 1.70
C VAL A 19 17.53 29.40 3.14
N ILE A 20 17.21 30.67 3.43
CA ILE A 20 16.82 31.12 4.78
C ILE A 20 15.48 30.51 5.19
N GLY A 21 14.54 30.39 4.24
CA GLY A 21 13.24 29.74 4.47
C GLY A 21 13.33 28.23 4.72
N ALA A 22 14.44 27.59 4.37
CA ALA A 22 14.66 26.15 4.56
C ALA A 22 15.24 25.76 5.93
N VAL A 23 15.89 26.70 6.64
CA VAL A 23 16.58 26.42 7.91
C VAL A 23 15.65 25.79 8.97
N PRO A 24 14.41 26.28 9.22
CA PRO A 24 13.50 25.67 10.19
C PRO A 24 13.13 24.22 9.83
N TRP A 25 13.03 23.92 8.53
CA TRP A 25 12.69 22.59 8.03
C TRP A 25 13.84 21.61 8.16
N VAL A 26 15.08 22.06 7.94
CA VAL A 26 16.29 21.24 8.17
C VAL A 26 16.41 20.88 9.65
N TYR A 27 16.07 21.78 10.56
CA TYR A 27 16.08 21.47 11.99
C TYR A 27 15.03 20.41 12.37
N GLN A 28 13.77 20.60 11.95
CA GLN A 28 12.71 19.62 12.16
C GLN A 28 13.07 18.25 11.56
N LEU A 29 13.74 18.27 10.41
CA LEU A 29 14.25 17.07 9.77
C LEU A 29 15.26 16.32 10.65
N LEU A 30 16.29 17.01 11.16
CA LEU A 30 17.32 16.39 11.98
C LEU A 30 16.73 15.74 13.24
N VAL A 31 15.79 16.42 13.91
CA VAL A 31 15.07 15.88 15.07
C VAL A 31 14.31 14.61 14.71
N THR A 32 13.66 14.62 13.55
CA THR A 32 12.87 13.50 13.06
C THR A 32 13.75 12.30 12.68
N ILE A 33 14.88 12.52 12.00
CA ILE A 33 15.85 11.47 11.68
C ILE A 33 16.41 10.87 12.97
N ALA A 34 16.78 11.71 13.95
CA ALA A 34 17.28 11.25 15.23
C ALA A 34 16.23 10.39 15.97
N ALA A 35 14.97 10.82 16.00
CA ALA A 35 13.88 10.05 16.58
C ALA A 35 13.66 8.71 15.84
N GLY A 36 13.70 8.72 14.50
CA GLY A 36 13.60 7.51 13.69
C GLY A 36 14.76 6.54 13.93
N ALA A 37 15.99 7.05 14.04
CA ALA A 37 17.16 6.26 14.35
C ALA A 37 17.04 5.60 15.73
N LEU A 38 16.58 6.31 16.76
CA LEU A 38 16.34 5.73 18.09
C LEU A 38 15.35 4.56 18.04
N VAL A 39 14.30 4.65 17.23
CA VAL A 39 13.32 3.57 17.07
C VAL A 39 13.92 2.39 16.29
N ILE A 40 14.65 2.65 15.20
CA ILE A 40 15.28 1.61 14.38
C ILE A 40 16.34 0.85 15.20
N PHE A 41 17.18 1.58 15.93
CA PHE A 41 18.26 1.03 16.75
C PHE A 41 17.79 0.56 18.15
N ALA A 42 16.48 0.51 18.40
CA ALA A 42 15.97 -0.01 19.65
C ALA A 42 16.42 -1.49 19.84
N PRO A 43 16.96 -1.87 21.02
CA PRO A 43 17.52 -3.21 21.26
C PRO A 43 16.56 -4.35 20.92
N GLY A 44 15.26 -4.15 21.14
CA GLY A 44 14.22 -5.13 20.83
C GLY A 44 14.09 -5.47 19.33
N ASN A 45 14.54 -4.60 18.42
CA ASN A 45 14.54 -4.90 16.98
C ASN A 45 15.65 -5.88 16.61
N PHE A 46 16.83 -5.75 17.22
CA PHE A 46 17.96 -6.65 16.99
C PHE A 46 17.73 -8.04 17.59
N ILE A 47 17.10 -8.10 18.77
CA ILE A 47 16.71 -9.36 19.39
C ILE A 47 15.69 -10.10 18.51
N ARG A 48 14.69 -9.39 17.95
CA ARG A 48 13.72 -10.01 17.01
C ARG A 48 14.39 -10.50 15.73
N ARG A 49 15.41 -9.79 15.22
CA ARG A 49 16.16 -10.20 14.03
C ARG A 49 16.94 -11.51 14.25
N ALA A 50 17.49 -11.73 15.44
CA ALA A 50 18.26 -12.93 15.76
C ALA A 50 17.40 -14.20 15.90
N VAL A 51 16.08 -14.06 16.06
CA VAL A 51 15.13 -15.17 16.30
C VAL A 51 14.21 -15.40 15.09
N SER A 52 14.20 -14.49 14.12
CA SER A 52 13.33 -14.59 12.95
C SER A 52 14.05 -15.27 11.80
N GLU A 53 13.54 -16.40 11.34
CA GLU A 53 13.90 -16.94 10.03
C GLU A 53 13.35 -16.01 8.94
N TYR A 54 14.26 -15.53 8.09
CA TYR A 54 13.91 -14.68 6.96
C TYR A 54 13.88 -15.51 5.68
N PRO A 55 12.89 -15.28 4.81
CA PRO A 55 12.69 -16.11 3.61
C PRO A 55 13.75 -15.89 2.51
N HIS A 56 14.60 -14.86 2.62
CA HIS A 56 15.61 -14.52 1.62
C HIS A 56 16.98 -14.36 2.29
N GLU A 57 18.01 -14.97 1.70
CA GLU A 57 19.37 -14.92 2.21
C GLU A 57 20.09 -13.62 1.83
N SER A 58 19.69 -12.97 0.71
CA SER A 58 20.32 -11.75 0.21
C SER A 58 19.41 -10.51 0.19
N MET A 59 20.02 -9.33 0.39
CA MET A 59 19.32 -8.03 0.34
C MET A 59 18.77 -7.72 -1.06
N VAL A 60 19.45 -8.19 -2.11
CA VAL A 60 19.04 -7.99 -3.51
C VAL A 60 17.82 -8.85 -3.84
N GLU A 61 17.78 -10.10 -3.40
CA GLU A 61 16.60 -10.95 -3.53
C GLU A 61 15.39 -10.36 -2.80
N THR A 62 15.60 -9.85 -1.59
CA THR A 62 14.55 -9.17 -0.81
C THR A 62 14.00 -7.96 -1.57
N LEU A 63 14.87 -7.12 -2.14
CA LEU A 63 14.47 -5.97 -2.94
C LEU A 63 13.65 -6.38 -4.17
N LEU A 64 14.13 -7.36 -4.95
CA LEU A 64 13.44 -7.81 -6.15
C LEU A 64 12.10 -8.51 -5.84
N ALA A 65 12.05 -9.32 -4.78
CA ALA A 65 10.83 -9.96 -4.32
C ALA A 65 9.79 -8.92 -3.87
N ASN A 66 10.21 -7.90 -3.13
CA ASN A 66 9.33 -6.82 -2.70
C ASN A 66 8.86 -5.94 -3.87
N ILE A 67 9.74 -5.62 -4.84
CA ILE A 67 9.34 -4.92 -6.08
C ILE A 67 8.29 -5.75 -6.84
N SER A 68 8.53 -7.06 -7.00
CA SER A 68 7.60 -7.97 -7.66
C SER A 68 6.24 -8.01 -6.95
N SER A 69 6.25 -8.15 -5.61
CA SER A 69 5.04 -8.17 -4.77
C SER A 69 4.24 -6.85 -4.87
N MET A 70 4.94 -5.70 -4.85
CA MET A 70 4.31 -4.40 -4.99
C MET A 70 3.77 -4.16 -6.40
N SER A 71 4.50 -4.60 -7.43
CA SER A 71 4.08 -4.55 -8.83
C SER A 71 2.88 -5.47 -9.09
N HIS A 72 2.83 -6.63 -8.45
CA HIS A 72 1.71 -7.57 -8.53
C HIS A 72 0.40 -6.90 -8.14
N LEU A 73 0.35 -6.16 -7.03
CA LEU A 73 -0.86 -5.44 -6.60
C LEU A 73 -1.37 -4.44 -7.66
N THR A 74 -0.47 -3.77 -8.36
CA THR A 74 -0.84 -2.81 -9.42
C THR A 74 -1.19 -3.46 -10.75
N LEU A 75 -0.49 -4.52 -11.16
CA LEU A 75 -0.73 -5.22 -12.42
C LEU A 75 -1.87 -6.25 -12.32
N HIS A 76 -2.26 -6.63 -11.10
CA HIS A 76 -3.39 -7.51 -10.84
C HIS A 76 -4.63 -6.96 -11.55
N PRO A 77 -5.48 -7.80 -12.17
CA PRO A 77 -6.68 -7.35 -12.87
C PRO A 77 -7.59 -6.43 -12.01
N GLU A 78 -7.56 -6.61 -10.70
CA GLU A 78 -8.33 -5.80 -9.75
C GLU A 78 -7.71 -4.42 -9.46
N GLY A 79 -6.38 -4.28 -9.58
CA GLY A 79 -5.65 -3.02 -9.41
C GLY A 79 -5.72 -2.10 -10.64
N ARG A 80 -6.15 -2.62 -11.80
CA ARG A 80 -6.24 -1.86 -13.06
C ARG A 80 -7.15 -0.64 -12.96
N LEU A 81 -8.25 -0.73 -12.21
CA LEU A 81 -9.15 0.40 -12.01
C LEU A 81 -8.45 1.54 -11.28
N ALA A 82 -7.69 1.23 -10.22
CA ALA A 82 -6.88 2.21 -9.51
C ALA A 82 -5.84 2.83 -10.45
N LEU A 83 -5.12 2.02 -11.25
CA LEU A 83 -4.16 2.54 -12.23
C LEU A 83 -4.78 3.52 -13.23
N LEU A 84 -6.02 3.28 -13.68
CA LEU A 84 -6.72 4.20 -14.57
C LEU A 84 -7.05 5.53 -13.89
N VAL A 85 -7.52 5.52 -12.63
CA VAL A 85 -7.78 6.74 -11.86
C VAL A 85 -6.48 7.53 -11.66
N TRP A 86 -5.41 6.83 -11.32
CA TRP A 86 -4.09 7.42 -11.22
C TRP A 86 -3.67 8.02 -12.55
N GLY A 87 -3.71 7.28 -13.65
CA GLY A 87 -3.41 7.80 -14.99
C GLY A 87 -4.18 9.07 -15.33
N ALA A 88 -5.49 9.10 -15.06
CA ALA A 88 -6.33 10.28 -15.26
C ALA A 88 -5.87 11.47 -14.41
N ALA A 89 -5.57 11.26 -13.13
CA ALA A 89 -5.01 12.30 -12.26
C ALA A 89 -3.65 12.81 -12.78
N GLY A 90 -2.79 11.91 -13.25
CA GLY A 90 -1.50 12.24 -13.86
C GLY A 90 -1.64 13.13 -15.08
N LEU A 91 -2.61 12.85 -15.96
CA LEU A 91 -2.91 13.67 -17.12
C LEU A 91 -3.39 15.08 -16.72
N ILE A 92 -4.25 15.19 -15.71
CA ILE A 92 -4.71 16.48 -15.17
C ILE A 92 -3.52 17.30 -14.67
N TYR A 93 -2.62 16.70 -13.89
CA TYR A 93 -1.43 17.38 -13.39
C TYR A 93 -0.46 17.76 -14.50
N ALA A 94 -0.22 16.87 -15.46
CA ALA A 94 0.62 17.15 -16.62
C ALA A 94 0.05 18.33 -17.43
N ALA A 95 -1.25 18.35 -17.69
CA ALA A 95 -1.93 19.46 -18.36
C ALA A 95 -1.76 20.77 -17.59
N LEU A 96 -1.97 20.75 -16.27
CA LEU A 96 -1.80 21.93 -15.42
C LEU A 96 -0.37 22.47 -15.48
N VAL A 97 0.64 21.59 -15.44
CA VAL A 97 2.05 21.97 -15.58
C VAL A 97 2.30 22.57 -16.97
N ILE A 98 1.87 21.89 -18.04
CA ILE A 98 2.06 22.35 -19.43
C ILE A 98 1.45 23.75 -19.64
N MET A 99 0.26 24.00 -19.11
CA MET A 99 -0.41 25.29 -19.21
C MET A 99 0.28 26.42 -18.43
N THR A 100 1.12 26.07 -17.44
CA THR A 100 1.78 27.04 -16.56
C THR A 100 3.22 27.36 -16.98
N VAL A 101 3.92 26.42 -17.62
CA VAL A 101 5.34 26.60 -17.93
C VAL A 101 5.60 27.57 -19.10
N PRO A 102 6.70 28.34 -19.07
CA PRO A 102 7.01 29.33 -20.12
C PRO A 102 7.35 28.72 -21.49
N LYS A 103 7.77 27.44 -21.53
CA LYS A 103 8.09 26.73 -22.79
C LYS A 103 7.30 25.42 -22.89
N PRO A 104 5.98 25.48 -23.13
CA PRO A 104 5.08 24.32 -23.04
C PRO A 104 5.43 23.20 -24.00
N LYS A 105 6.02 23.51 -25.17
CA LYS A 105 6.42 22.51 -26.16
C LYS A 105 7.42 21.48 -25.62
N TYR A 106 8.42 21.89 -24.83
CA TYR A 106 9.40 20.96 -24.28
C TYR A 106 8.82 20.13 -23.13
N ALA A 107 7.95 20.73 -22.32
CA ALA A 107 7.22 20.01 -21.29
C ALA A 107 6.29 18.95 -21.90
N LEU A 108 5.57 19.30 -22.96
CA LEU A 108 4.72 18.37 -23.71
C LEU A 108 5.54 17.20 -24.28
N ILE A 109 6.67 17.47 -24.95
CA ILE A 109 7.55 16.42 -25.48
C ILE A 109 8.04 15.49 -24.36
N ALA A 110 8.51 16.05 -23.24
CA ALA A 110 8.98 15.26 -22.11
C ALA A 110 7.87 14.37 -21.51
N MET A 111 6.64 14.90 -21.39
CA MET A 111 5.48 14.14 -20.90
C MET A 111 5.06 13.03 -21.87
N LEU A 112 5.10 13.30 -23.19
CA LEU A 112 4.80 12.29 -24.21
C LEU A 112 5.83 11.16 -24.21
N LEU A 113 7.12 11.48 -24.12
CA LEU A 113 8.19 10.48 -24.05
C LEU A 113 8.09 9.65 -22.76
N GLY A 114 7.87 10.30 -21.61
CA GLY A 114 7.68 9.62 -20.34
C GLY A 114 6.44 8.72 -20.33
N GLY A 115 5.32 9.21 -20.87
CA GLY A 115 4.08 8.45 -21.03
C GLY A 115 4.25 7.24 -21.96
N ALA A 116 4.94 7.41 -23.09
CA ALA A 116 5.23 6.32 -24.02
C ALA A 116 6.11 5.23 -23.38
N LEU A 117 7.13 5.61 -22.61
CA LEU A 117 7.96 4.67 -21.86
C LEU A 117 7.13 3.86 -20.86
N VAL A 118 6.31 4.53 -20.05
CA VAL A 118 5.44 3.86 -19.06
C VAL A 118 4.44 2.92 -19.74
N ALA A 119 3.83 3.35 -20.85
CA ALA A 119 2.92 2.51 -21.63
C ALA A 119 3.63 1.28 -22.23
N GLY A 120 4.85 1.44 -22.76
CA GLY A 120 5.65 0.33 -23.27
C GLY A 120 6.00 -0.69 -22.19
N LEU A 121 6.42 -0.23 -21.01
CA LEU A 121 6.69 -1.11 -19.87
C LEU A 121 5.43 -1.84 -19.38
N ALA A 122 4.28 -1.17 -19.40
CA ALA A 122 2.99 -1.77 -19.07
C ALA A 122 2.60 -2.86 -20.07
N GLY A 123 2.75 -2.60 -21.37
CA GLY A 123 2.42 -3.55 -22.44
C GLY A 123 3.26 -4.83 -22.41
N GLN A 124 4.48 -4.74 -21.89
CA GLN A 124 5.37 -5.89 -21.68
C GLN A 124 5.13 -6.64 -20.35
N GLY A 125 4.23 -6.15 -19.49
CA GLY A 125 4.04 -6.70 -18.15
C GLY A 125 5.30 -6.60 -17.27
N SER A 126 6.16 -5.60 -17.54
CA SER A 126 7.45 -5.48 -16.86
C SER A 126 7.28 -5.14 -15.38
N ALA A 127 8.08 -5.77 -14.51
CA ALA A 127 8.15 -5.41 -13.09
C ALA A 127 8.61 -3.96 -12.85
N LEU A 128 9.22 -3.31 -13.86
CA LEU A 128 9.67 -1.91 -13.82
C LEU A 128 8.56 -0.89 -14.11
N PHE A 129 7.36 -1.34 -14.50
CA PHE A 129 6.22 -0.47 -14.79
C PHE A 129 5.88 0.46 -13.61
N LEU A 130 5.69 -0.11 -12.41
CA LEU A 130 5.29 0.66 -11.23
C LEU A 130 6.36 1.69 -10.83
N PRO A 131 7.66 1.34 -10.72
CA PRO A 131 8.73 2.33 -10.52
C PRO A 131 8.72 3.45 -11.56
N ALA A 132 8.58 3.13 -12.85
CA ALA A 132 8.55 4.13 -13.92
C ALA A 132 7.35 5.08 -13.80
N LEU A 133 6.17 4.55 -13.47
CA LEU A 133 4.96 5.34 -13.22
C LEU A 133 5.17 6.30 -12.04
N LEU A 134 5.68 5.81 -10.90
CA LEU A 134 5.94 6.64 -9.72
C LEU A 134 6.97 7.75 -10.00
N MET A 135 8.03 7.44 -10.76
CA MET A 135 9.03 8.43 -11.16
C MET A 135 8.44 9.52 -12.06
N LEU A 136 7.56 9.15 -13.01
CA LEU A 136 6.86 10.12 -13.85
C LEU A 136 5.98 11.04 -13.00
N PHE A 137 5.20 10.49 -12.07
CA PHE A 137 4.40 11.26 -11.12
C PHE A 137 5.25 12.20 -10.26
N MET A 138 6.37 11.70 -9.74
CA MET A 138 7.31 12.52 -8.98
C MET A 138 7.83 13.69 -9.82
N ALA A 139 8.24 13.45 -11.06
CA ALA A 139 8.71 14.51 -11.96
C ALA A 139 7.62 15.58 -12.21
N VAL A 140 6.38 15.16 -12.48
CA VAL A 140 5.23 16.07 -12.65
C VAL A 140 5.00 16.90 -11.39
N PHE A 141 5.00 16.29 -10.20
CA PHE A 141 4.77 17.03 -8.95
C PHE A 141 5.91 17.99 -8.62
N MET A 142 7.16 17.59 -8.84
CA MET A 142 8.31 18.45 -8.64
C MET A 142 8.25 19.66 -9.58
N ALA A 143 7.93 19.44 -10.86
CA ALA A 143 7.70 20.52 -11.81
C ALA A 143 6.53 21.42 -11.37
N GLY A 144 5.41 20.84 -10.96
CA GLY A 144 4.25 21.61 -10.54
C GLY A 144 4.46 22.44 -9.27
N VAL A 145 5.24 21.95 -8.31
CA VAL A 145 5.66 22.72 -7.13
C VAL A 145 6.63 23.83 -7.55
N TYR A 146 7.61 23.53 -8.40
CA TYR A 146 8.60 24.50 -8.89
C TYR A 146 7.94 25.70 -9.61
N TRP A 147 6.89 25.41 -10.39
CA TRP A 147 6.07 26.41 -11.10
C TRP A 147 4.87 26.90 -10.30
N ARG A 148 4.74 26.51 -9.02
CA ARG A 148 3.69 26.93 -8.08
C ARG A 148 2.25 26.66 -8.55
N CYS A 149 2.03 25.71 -9.45
CA CYS A 149 0.70 25.28 -9.84
C CYS A 149 0.16 24.10 -9.02
N ILE A 150 1.05 23.38 -8.31
CA ILE A 150 0.67 22.31 -7.39
C ILE A 150 1.04 22.72 -5.95
N PRO A 151 0.10 22.67 -4.98
CA PRO A 151 0.39 22.96 -3.60
C PRO A 151 1.44 22.00 -3.01
N VAL A 152 2.37 22.56 -2.23
CA VAL A 152 3.45 21.79 -1.59
C VAL A 152 2.91 20.65 -0.73
N MET A 153 1.81 20.86 -0.01
CA MET A 153 1.19 19.80 0.82
C MET A 153 0.75 18.58 0.00
N VAL A 154 0.19 18.79 -1.19
CA VAL A 154 -0.31 17.71 -2.06
C VAL A 154 0.86 16.87 -2.57
N ALA A 155 1.90 17.53 -3.05
CA ALA A 155 3.13 16.87 -3.50
C ALA A 155 3.87 16.18 -2.34
N ALA A 156 3.92 16.80 -1.15
CA ALA A 156 4.54 16.21 0.03
C ALA A 156 3.83 14.95 0.50
N ALA A 157 2.48 14.92 0.45
CA ALA A 157 1.71 13.73 0.80
C ALA A 157 2.09 12.55 -0.12
N PHE A 158 2.14 12.77 -1.43
CA PHE A 158 2.55 11.74 -2.39
C PHE A 158 3.99 11.27 -2.17
N LEU A 159 4.95 12.21 -2.14
CA LEU A 159 6.37 11.87 -2.01
C LEU A 159 6.66 11.17 -0.67
N SER A 160 5.94 11.53 0.39
CA SER A 160 6.06 10.85 1.69
C SER A 160 5.56 9.42 1.66
N ALA A 161 4.49 9.16 0.91
CA ALA A 161 3.98 7.82 0.70
C ALA A 161 4.96 6.98 -0.13
N VAL A 162 5.48 7.52 -1.23
CA VAL A 162 6.50 6.86 -2.06
C VAL A 162 7.78 6.58 -1.25
N ALA A 163 8.28 7.55 -0.48
CA ALA A 163 9.47 7.36 0.35
C ALA A 163 9.26 6.28 1.40
N SER A 164 8.06 6.20 1.98
CA SER A 164 7.72 5.15 2.94
C SER A 164 7.61 3.76 2.28
N LEU A 165 7.10 3.70 1.05
CA LEU A 165 7.09 2.49 0.24
C LEU A 165 8.50 2.01 -0.11
N VAL A 166 9.44 2.92 -0.41
CA VAL A 166 10.85 2.57 -0.66
C VAL A 166 11.49 1.95 0.58
N LEU A 167 11.19 2.44 1.79
CA LEU A 167 11.69 1.84 3.03
C LEU A 167 11.18 0.41 3.22
N LEU A 168 9.94 0.12 2.78
CA LEU A 168 9.38 -1.22 2.83
C LEU A 168 10.04 -2.20 1.85
N LEU A 169 10.69 -1.73 0.78
CA LEU A 169 11.43 -2.61 -0.13
C LEU A 169 12.59 -3.32 0.57
N VAL A 170 13.13 -2.71 1.63
CA VAL A 170 14.23 -3.27 2.43
C VAL A 170 13.70 -4.09 3.62
N ALA A 171 12.39 -4.09 3.86
CA ALA A 171 11.80 -4.87 4.93
C ALA A 171 11.84 -6.37 4.57
N PRO A 172 12.17 -7.23 5.54
CA PRO A 172 12.32 -8.66 5.28
C PRO A 172 11.00 -9.33 4.87
N VAL A 173 9.87 -8.85 5.39
CA VAL A 173 8.52 -9.27 4.98
C VAL A 173 7.60 -8.06 5.06
N VAL A 174 6.83 -7.84 3.99
CA VAL A 174 5.80 -6.80 3.94
C VAL A 174 4.43 -7.47 3.84
N ALA A 175 3.60 -7.28 4.86
CA ALA A 175 2.19 -7.67 4.80
C ALA A 175 1.43 -6.74 3.86
N ALA A 176 0.65 -7.26 2.91
CA ALA A 176 -0.06 -6.42 1.93
C ALA A 176 -0.98 -5.38 2.59
N ARG A 177 -1.54 -5.68 3.78
CA ARG A 177 -2.38 -4.74 4.55
C ARG A 177 -1.61 -3.55 5.14
N SER A 178 -0.31 -3.70 5.43
CA SER A 178 0.50 -2.58 5.92
C SER A 178 0.70 -1.50 4.84
N LEU A 179 0.51 -1.86 3.56
CA LEU A 179 0.57 -0.94 2.43
C LEU A 179 -0.62 0.02 2.37
N LEU A 180 -1.75 -0.33 2.99
CA LEU A 180 -3.01 0.41 2.90
C LEU A 180 -2.86 1.87 3.33
N THR A 181 -2.15 2.14 4.43
CA THR A 181 -1.90 3.50 4.93
C THR A 181 -1.18 4.36 3.90
N PHE A 182 -0.22 3.79 3.16
CA PHE A 182 0.51 4.52 2.12
C PHE A 182 -0.37 4.75 0.90
N TYR A 183 -1.19 3.77 0.50
CA TYR A 183 -2.18 3.96 -0.55
C TYR A 183 -3.21 5.04 -0.20
N CYS A 184 -3.67 5.13 1.06
CA CYS A 184 -4.54 6.21 1.52
C CYS A 184 -3.87 7.59 1.41
N LEU A 185 -2.60 7.73 1.80
CA LEU A 185 -1.86 8.98 1.63
C LEU A 185 -1.71 9.34 0.15
N MET A 186 -1.53 8.33 -0.70
CA MET A 186 -1.48 8.53 -2.13
C MET A 186 -2.84 8.92 -2.76
N LEU A 187 -3.97 8.82 -2.05
CA LEU A 187 -5.26 9.34 -2.53
C LEU A 187 -5.33 10.88 -2.45
N VAL A 188 -4.50 11.54 -1.64
CA VAL A 188 -4.52 13.01 -1.49
C VAL A 188 -4.30 13.74 -2.82
N PRO A 189 -3.31 13.36 -3.65
CA PRO A 189 -3.23 13.90 -5.01
C PRO A 189 -4.41 13.52 -5.91
N LEU A 190 -5.05 12.37 -5.73
CA LEU A 190 -6.21 12.03 -6.55
C LEU A 190 -7.40 12.96 -6.23
N THR A 191 -7.65 13.23 -4.95
CA THR A 191 -8.72 14.14 -4.55
C THR A 191 -8.45 15.56 -5.03
N TYR A 192 -7.20 16.05 -4.93
CA TYR A 192 -6.84 17.37 -5.45
C TYR A 192 -6.95 17.46 -6.99
N ALA A 193 -6.62 16.40 -7.73
CA ALA A 193 -6.86 16.32 -9.17
C ALA A 193 -8.36 16.40 -9.50
N GLY A 194 -9.21 15.77 -8.67
CA GLY A 194 -10.67 15.90 -8.75
C GLY A 194 -11.15 17.34 -8.57
N VAL A 195 -10.59 18.09 -7.63
CA VAL A 195 -10.90 19.52 -7.44
C VAL A 195 -10.50 20.34 -8.68
N ILE A 196 -9.34 20.07 -9.27
CA ILE A 196 -8.92 20.73 -10.52
C ILE A 196 -9.88 20.38 -11.66
N ALA A 197 -10.19 19.10 -11.84
CA ALA A 197 -11.10 18.64 -12.88
C ALA A 197 -12.51 19.25 -12.74
N TRP A 198 -13.04 19.31 -11.53
CA TRP A 198 -14.32 19.98 -11.24
C TRP A 198 -14.30 21.45 -11.64
N ARG A 199 -13.20 22.16 -11.35
CA ARG A 199 -13.04 23.57 -11.74
C ARG A 199 -12.94 23.76 -13.26
N TRP A 200 -12.34 22.82 -13.98
CA TRP A 200 -12.24 22.87 -15.44
C TRP A 200 -13.56 22.49 -16.13
N SER A 201 -14.22 21.44 -15.65
CA SER A 201 -15.51 20.99 -16.17
C SER A 201 -16.23 20.09 -15.15
N PRO A 202 -17.24 20.62 -14.45
CA PRO A 202 -18.06 19.82 -13.53
C PRO A 202 -18.74 18.64 -14.23
N PHE A 203 -19.18 18.84 -15.48
CA PHE A 203 -19.83 17.80 -16.27
C PHE A 203 -18.90 16.62 -16.56
N LEU A 204 -17.68 16.88 -17.08
CA LEU A 204 -16.71 15.82 -17.33
C LEU A 204 -16.29 15.11 -16.05
N PHE A 205 -16.11 15.85 -14.95
CA PHE A 205 -15.84 15.26 -13.64
C PHE A 205 -16.96 14.29 -13.22
N MET A 206 -18.22 14.70 -13.35
CA MET A 206 -19.36 13.82 -13.02
C MET A 206 -19.41 12.57 -13.90
N MET A 207 -19.13 12.69 -15.21
CA MET A 207 -19.06 11.54 -16.10
C MET A 207 -17.96 10.56 -15.68
N VAL A 208 -16.78 11.07 -15.30
CA VAL A 208 -15.68 10.24 -14.79
C VAL A 208 -16.07 9.56 -13.49
N VAL A 209 -16.64 10.29 -12.52
CA VAL A 209 -17.09 9.71 -11.24
C VAL A 209 -18.11 8.60 -11.47
N LEU A 210 -19.09 8.79 -12.35
CA LEU A 210 -20.09 7.77 -12.69
C LEU A 210 -19.45 6.55 -13.38
N ALA A 211 -18.49 6.76 -14.28
CA ALA A 211 -17.78 5.68 -14.95
C ALA A 211 -16.98 4.81 -13.98
N PHE A 212 -16.44 5.38 -12.89
CA PHE A 212 -15.74 4.64 -11.85
C PHE A 212 -16.67 4.08 -10.77
N ALA A 213 -17.84 4.68 -10.53
CA ALA A 213 -18.78 4.22 -9.50
C ALA A 213 -19.28 2.79 -9.75
N VAL A 214 -19.66 2.46 -10.99
CA VAL A 214 -20.18 1.14 -11.37
C VAL A 214 -19.18 0.01 -11.07
N PRO A 215 -17.93 0.02 -11.59
CA PRO A 215 -16.97 -1.03 -11.28
C PRO A 215 -16.57 -1.05 -9.80
N THR A 216 -16.60 0.09 -9.10
CA THR A 216 -16.36 0.12 -7.65
C THR A 216 -17.45 -0.62 -6.87
N VAL A 217 -18.72 -0.44 -7.23
CA VAL A 217 -19.85 -1.18 -6.60
C VAL A 217 -19.72 -2.68 -6.84
N ASP A 218 -19.38 -3.10 -8.07
CA ASP A 218 -19.16 -4.51 -8.39
C ASP A 218 -18.01 -5.11 -7.57
N LYS A 219 -16.90 -4.38 -7.40
CA LYS A 219 -15.79 -4.81 -6.54
C LYS A 219 -16.20 -4.90 -5.08
N ALA A 220 -16.94 -3.92 -4.57
CA ALA A 220 -17.44 -3.95 -3.20
C ALA A 220 -18.37 -5.16 -2.96
N ARG A 221 -19.22 -5.48 -3.94
CA ARG A 221 -20.09 -6.67 -3.90
C ARG A 221 -19.28 -7.96 -3.88
N LEU A 222 -18.25 -8.10 -4.71
CA LEU A 222 -17.38 -9.27 -4.72
C LEU A 222 -16.67 -9.47 -3.37
N VAL A 223 -16.14 -8.39 -2.80
CA VAL A 223 -15.52 -8.41 -1.46
C VAL A 223 -16.53 -8.87 -0.41
N TYR A 224 -17.73 -8.27 -0.40
CA TYR A 224 -18.80 -8.65 0.51
C TYR A 224 -19.17 -10.13 0.38
N GLN A 225 -19.37 -10.62 -0.85
CA GLN A 225 -19.71 -12.02 -1.11
C GLN A 225 -18.62 -12.98 -0.63
N GLY A 226 -17.34 -12.65 -0.84
CA GLY A 226 -16.25 -13.47 -0.35
C GLY A 226 -16.20 -13.54 1.17
N TYR A 227 -16.41 -12.41 1.87
CA TYR A 227 -16.53 -12.43 3.33
C TYR A 227 -17.77 -13.20 3.81
N ALA A 228 -18.91 -13.01 3.15
CA ALA A 228 -20.16 -13.69 3.49
C ALA A 228 -20.03 -15.22 3.38
N GLN A 229 -19.35 -15.72 2.35
CA GLN A 229 -19.08 -17.15 2.16
C GLN A 229 -18.25 -17.76 3.30
N ASN A 230 -17.42 -16.95 3.96
CA ASN A 230 -16.52 -17.42 5.01
C ASN A 230 -17.12 -17.33 6.42
N VAL A 231 -18.28 -16.69 6.60
CA VAL A 231 -18.86 -16.40 7.93
C VAL A 231 -19.06 -17.67 8.74
N GLU A 232 -19.66 -18.69 8.13
CA GLU A 232 -19.97 -19.96 8.81
C GLU A 232 -18.69 -20.65 9.30
N THR A 233 -17.69 -20.79 8.43
CA THR A 233 -16.39 -21.35 8.78
C THR A 233 -15.70 -20.56 9.90
N HIS A 234 -15.75 -19.23 9.85
CA HIS A 234 -15.19 -18.37 10.90
C HIS A 234 -15.88 -18.56 12.24
N GLN A 235 -17.21 -18.61 12.25
CA GLN A 235 -17.99 -18.83 13.48
C GLN A 235 -17.73 -20.20 14.07
N LEU A 236 -17.74 -21.25 13.23
CA LEU A 236 -17.50 -22.62 13.69
C LEU A 236 -16.08 -22.80 14.23
N ASN A 237 -15.05 -22.38 13.48
CA ASN A 237 -13.67 -22.45 13.93
C ASN A 237 -13.45 -21.62 15.19
N GLY A 238 -14.04 -20.41 15.25
CA GLY A 238 -13.95 -19.54 16.42
C GLY A 238 -14.56 -20.18 17.66
N ALA A 239 -15.73 -20.82 17.53
CA ALA A 239 -16.37 -21.54 18.63
C ALA A 239 -15.50 -22.72 19.12
N LYS A 240 -14.97 -23.53 18.21
CA LYS A 240 -14.08 -24.66 18.56
C LYS A 240 -12.82 -24.20 19.30
N LEU A 241 -12.19 -23.14 18.81
CA LEU A 241 -10.99 -22.55 19.43
C LEU A 241 -11.29 -21.98 20.81
N LEU A 242 -12.44 -21.32 20.98
CA LEU A 242 -12.85 -20.74 22.26
C LEU A 242 -13.13 -21.82 23.30
N VAL A 243 -13.84 -22.88 22.93
CA VAL A 243 -14.08 -24.05 23.80
C VAL A 243 -12.75 -24.68 24.22
N ALA A 244 -11.87 -24.95 23.26
CA ALA A 244 -10.56 -25.54 23.56
C ALA A 244 -9.69 -24.65 24.47
N GLY A 245 -9.76 -23.33 24.30
CA GLY A 245 -9.08 -22.37 25.17
C GLY A 245 -9.59 -22.43 26.61
N VAL A 246 -10.91 -22.48 26.80
CA VAL A 246 -11.55 -22.59 28.13
C VAL A 246 -11.20 -23.92 28.80
N GLU A 247 -11.26 -25.03 28.07
CA GLU A 247 -10.91 -26.37 28.58
C GLU A 247 -9.42 -26.45 28.96
N SER A 248 -8.55 -25.83 28.18
CA SER A 248 -7.11 -25.76 28.45
C SER A 248 -6.80 -24.99 29.74
N GLN A 249 -7.50 -23.87 30.00
CA GLN A 249 -7.37 -23.13 31.25
C GLN A 249 -7.85 -23.94 32.46
N ALA A 250 -8.85 -24.79 32.28
CA ALA A 250 -9.34 -25.71 33.31
C ALA A 250 -8.43 -26.93 33.54
N GLY A 251 -7.32 -27.05 32.80
CA GLY A 251 -6.38 -28.17 32.88
C GLY A 251 -6.74 -29.38 32.00
N ASN A 252 -7.82 -29.29 31.21
CA ASN A 252 -8.31 -30.35 30.33
C ASN A 252 -8.05 -30.00 28.87
N ALA A 253 -6.81 -29.64 28.53
CA ALA A 253 -6.46 -29.25 27.17
C ALA A 253 -6.76 -30.39 26.18
N PRO A 254 -7.53 -30.15 25.10
CA PRO A 254 -7.78 -31.19 24.10
C PRO A 254 -6.48 -31.57 23.40
N GLU A 255 -6.33 -32.86 23.09
CA GLU A 255 -5.18 -33.36 22.33
C GLU A 255 -5.20 -32.87 20.88
N GLN A 256 -6.40 -32.78 20.29
CA GLN A 256 -6.58 -32.38 18.89
C GLN A 256 -7.81 -31.48 18.71
N ILE A 257 -7.70 -30.47 17.83
CA ILE A 257 -8.80 -29.61 17.37
C ILE A 257 -8.88 -29.69 15.85
N VAL A 258 -10.08 -29.97 15.34
CA VAL A 258 -10.35 -30.00 13.89
C VAL A 258 -10.94 -28.66 13.45
N LEU A 259 -10.21 -27.92 12.62
CA LEU A 259 -10.63 -26.65 12.01
C LEU A 259 -10.82 -26.82 10.50
N TYR A 260 -11.59 -25.93 9.89
CA TYR A 260 -11.88 -25.97 8.45
C TYR A 260 -11.20 -24.80 7.71
N LYS A 261 -10.68 -25.07 6.52
CA LYS A 261 -10.19 -24.03 5.60
C LYS A 261 -11.34 -23.17 5.09
N LEU A 262 -11.04 -21.93 4.71
CA LEU A 262 -12.06 -21.03 4.18
C LEU A 262 -12.53 -21.46 2.79
N PRO A 263 -13.83 -21.40 2.48
CA PRO A 263 -14.33 -21.69 1.14
C PRO A 263 -13.88 -20.64 0.12
N ASN A 264 -13.61 -19.39 0.55
CA ASN A 264 -13.10 -18.34 -0.33
C ASN A 264 -11.99 -17.52 0.34
N GLU A 265 -10.75 -17.87 0.05
CA GLU A 265 -9.56 -17.20 0.60
C GLU A 265 -9.20 -15.89 -0.10
N ARG A 266 -9.85 -15.55 -1.23
CA ARG A 266 -9.42 -14.47 -2.12
C ARG A 266 -9.28 -13.10 -1.44
N PHE A 267 -10.16 -12.79 -0.50
CA PHE A 267 -10.17 -11.52 0.24
C PHE A 267 -9.65 -11.66 1.67
N ALA A 268 -9.28 -12.89 2.08
CA ALA A 268 -8.55 -13.11 3.30
C ALA A 268 -7.08 -12.74 3.07
N GLU A 269 -6.40 -12.31 4.14
CA GLU A 269 -4.94 -12.25 4.11
C GLU A 269 -4.37 -13.68 4.22
N THR A 270 -3.08 -13.81 4.53
CA THR A 270 -2.48 -15.12 4.82
C THR A 270 -3.18 -15.80 5.99
N MET A 271 -3.71 -16.99 5.73
CA MET A 271 -4.43 -17.79 6.71
C MET A 271 -3.49 -18.57 7.62
N ALA A 272 -3.98 -18.99 8.79
CA ALA A 272 -3.18 -19.72 9.79
C ALA A 272 -2.55 -21.01 9.22
N TYR A 273 -3.30 -21.76 8.41
CA TYR A 273 -2.82 -22.96 7.71
C TYR A 273 -1.84 -22.69 6.56
N GLN A 274 -1.66 -21.43 6.15
CA GLN A 274 -0.69 -21.05 5.11
C GLN A 274 0.62 -20.52 5.72
N ARG A 275 0.60 -20.06 6.96
CA ARG A 275 1.78 -19.47 7.62
C ARG A 275 1.83 -19.83 9.10
N PRO A 276 2.81 -20.64 9.54
CA PRO A 276 2.92 -21.11 10.94
C PRO A 276 2.91 -19.97 11.97
N LEU A 277 3.54 -18.83 11.64
CA LEU A 277 3.53 -17.66 12.52
C LEU A 277 2.10 -17.18 12.84
N VAL A 278 1.19 -17.18 11.86
CA VAL A 278 -0.21 -16.75 12.04
C VAL A 278 -0.95 -17.73 12.94
N GLU A 279 -0.70 -19.03 12.79
CA GLU A 279 -1.23 -20.05 13.71
C GLU A 279 -0.75 -19.82 15.15
N THR A 280 0.52 -19.50 15.36
CA THR A 280 1.06 -19.17 16.70
C THR A 280 0.32 -17.99 17.34
N TRP A 281 0.05 -16.92 16.59
CA TRP A 281 -0.74 -15.78 17.09
C TRP A 281 -2.18 -16.17 17.41
N MET A 282 -2.81 -16.98 16.55
CA MET A 282 -4.15 -17.49 16.75
C MET A 282 -4.25 -18.33 18.03
N ARG A 283 -3.34 -19.30 18.21
CA ARG A 283 -3.23 -20.12 19.42
C ARG A 283 -3.10 -19.27 20.66
N ARG A 284 -2.21 -18.27 20.64
CA ARG A 284 -2.02 -17.34 21.77
C ARG A 284 -3.27 -16.51 22.07
N TYR A 285 -3.97 -16.03 21.04
CA TYR A 285 -5.20 -15.24 21.19
C TYR A 285 -6.32 -16.05 21.85
N TYR A 286 -6.52 -17.29 21.41
CA TYR A 286 -7.51 -18.21 21.99
C TYR A 286 -7.00 -19.01 23.20
N GLN A 287 -5.74 -18.79 23.61
CA GLN A 287 -5.09 -19.49 24.73
C GLN A 287 -5.06 -21.01 24.56
N VAL A 288 -4.94 -21.47 23.32
CA VAL A 288 -4.76 -22.88 22.97
C VAL A 288 -3.28 -23.26 23.13
N PRO A 289 -2.94 -24.31 23.89
CA PRO A 289 -1.57 -24.77 24.06
C PRO A 289 -0.90 -25.19 22.75
N THR A 290 0.43 -25.13 22.71
CA THR A 290 1.23 -25.62 21.58
C THR A 290 1.20 -27.15 21.45
N SER A 291 0.89 -27.87 22.54
CA SER A 291 0.75 -29.33 22.55
C SER A 291 -0.51 -29.83 21.86
N THR A 292 -1.54 -29.00 21.73
CA THR A 292 -2.78 -29.36 21.04
C THR A 292 -2.56 -29.39 19.53
N GLU A 293 -2.78 -30.53 18.89
CA GLU A 293 -2.66 -30.65 17.44
C GLU A 293 -3.84 -29.94 16.74
N ILE A 294 -3.57 -29.16 15.69
CA ILE A 294 -4.62 -28.54 14.88
C ILE A 294 -4.67 -29.23 13.52
N GLU A 295 -5.76 -29.93 13.25
CA GLU A 295 -6.02 -30.55 11.95
C GLU A 295 -6.84 -29.58 11.08
N TRP A 296 -6.32 -29.22 9.91
CA TRP A 296 -7.01 -28.36 8.95
C TRP A 296 -7.69 -29.18 7.85
N ARG A 297 -9.01 -29.32 7.95
CA ARG A 297 -9.84 -29.98 6.93
C ARG A 297 -10.25 -29.02 5.83
N ASP A 298 -10.63 -29.59 4.70
CA ASP A 298 -11.13 -28.84 3.56
C ASP A 298 -12.43 -28.08 3.91
N PRO A 299 -12.81 -27.05 3.13
CA PRO A 299 -13.96 -26.23 3.44
C PRO A 299 -15.21 -27.07 3.66
N LEU A 300 -16.05 -26.66 4.60
CA LEU A 300 -17.36 -27.27 4.81
C LEU A 300 -18.08 -27.32 3.46
N GLU A 301 -18.51 -28.52 3.05
CA GLU A 301 -19.40 -28.65 1.89
C GLU A 301 -20.65 -27.82 2.20
N GLN A 302 -20.79 -26.69 1.52
CA GLN A 302 -22.01 -25.92 1.57
C GLN A 302 -23.11 -26.82 1.00
N GLN A 303 -23.94 -27.39 1.86
CA GLN A 303 -25.20 -28.00 1.44
C GLN A 303 -26.00 -26.89 0.75
N ARG A 304 -26.02 -26.92 -0.58
CA ARG A 304 -26.80 -26.00 -1.42
C ARG A 304 -28.28 -26.32 -1.31
#